data_AF-A0A933HDF7-F1
#
_entry.id   AF-A0A933HDF7-F1
#
_cell.length_a   1.000
_cell.length_b   1.000
_cell.length_c   1.000
_cell.angle_alpha   90.00
_cell.angle_beta   90.00
_cell.angle_gamma   90.00
#
_symmetry.space_group_name_H-M   'P 1'
#
loop_
_entity.id
_entity.type
_entity.pdbx_description
1 polymer ?
#
loop_
_entity_poly.entity_id
_entity_poly.type
_entity_poly.pdbx_seq_one_letter_code
_entity_poly.pdbx_strand_id
1 'polypeptide(L)'
;MKSALELAMEKAAKLTGGELKSLSASQKAAIAEARSKTEAKIAEAKIMLDEKMKKIAGRPEYAAALEEAKENFRQEKTRVEEALEREIEAIRRQ
;
A
#
# COMPACT_ATOMS: atom_id res chain seq x y z
N MET A 1 15.13 -18.43 32.56
CA MET A 1 13.83 -17.73 32.57
C MET A 1 13.69 -17.04 31.22
N LYS A 2 12.64 -17.31 30.44
CA LYS A 2 12.48 -16.68 29.11
C LYS A 2 12.06 -15.22 29.26
N SER A 3 12.54 -14.34 28.38
CA SER A 3 12.16 -12.94 28.34
C SER A 3 10.73 -12.74 27.83
N ALA A 4 10.11 -11.60 28.15
CA ALA A 4 8.78 -11.24 27.66
C ALA A 4 8.71 -11.20 26.12
N LEU A 5 9.82 -10.82 25.47
CA LEU A 5 9.96 -10.79 24.01
C LEU A 5 9.93 -12.21 23.43
N GLU A 6 10.69 -13.14 24.01
CA GLU A 6 10.70 -14.54 23.57
C GLU A 6 9.33 -15.21 23.75
N LEU A 7 8.63 -14.90 24.84
CA LEU A 7 7.24 -15.35 25.07
C LEU A 7 6.27 -14.79 24.03
N ALA A 8 6.44 -13.53 23.61
CA ALA A 8 5.62 -12.91 22.57
C ALA A 8 5.89 -13.53 21.19
N MET A 9 7.16 -13.77 20.85
CA MET A 9 7.54 -14.43 19.60
C MET A 9 7.07 -15.90 19.56
N GLU A 10 7.17 -16.62 20.68
CA GLU A 10 6.67 -18.00 20.78
C GLU A 10 5.14 -18.06 20.64
N LYS A 11 4.41 -17.12 21.25
CA LYS A 11 2.95 -17.01 21.08
C LYS A 11 2.57 -16.65 19.64
N ALA A 12 3.28 -15.72 19.01
CA ALA A 12 3.06 -15.35 17.62
C ALA A 12 3.31 -16.54 16.68
N ALA A 13 4.42 -17.26 16.87
CA ALA A 13 4.75 -18.46 16.10
C ALA A 13 3.72 -19.59 16.28
N LYS A 14 3.19 -19.79 17.50
CA LYS A 14 2.13 -20.79 17.75
C LYS A 14 0.80 -20.42 17.07
N LEU A 15 0.45 -19.14 17.02
CA LEU A 15 -0.77 -18.66 16.35
C LEU A 15 -0.66 -18.75 14.82
N THR A 16 0.54 -18.63 14.25
CA THR A 16 0.79 -18.73 12.81
C THR A 16 1.13 -20.15 12.33
N GLY A 17 1.08 -21.16 13.21
CA GLY A 17 1.35 -22.56 12.85
C GLY A 17 2.81 -22.91 12.60
N GLY A 18 3.76 -22.14 13.15
CA GLY A 18 5.20 -22.34 12.99
C GLY A 18 5.99 -21.03 13.15
N GLU A 19 7.32 -21.14 13.29
CA GLU A 19 8.23 -19.98 13.36
C GLU A 19 7.85 -18.92 12.32
N LEU A 20 7.80 -17.65 12.73
CA LEU A 20 7.68 -16.51 11.83
C LEU A 20 8.76 -16.66 10.74
N LYS A 21 8.38 -17.17 9.56
CA LYS A 21 9.32 -17.39 8.47
C LYS A 21 9.97 -16.05 8.13
N SER A 22 11.23 -15.90 8.50
CA SER A 22 12.00 -14.72 8.17
C SER A 22 12.08 -14.61 6.65
N LEU A 23 11.74 -13.44 6.10
CA LEU A 23 11.82 -13.22 4.66
C LEU A 23 13.27 -13.36 4.17
N SER A 24 13.46 -14.08 3.07
CA SER A 24 14.74 -14.13 2.36
C SER A 24 15.12 -12.76 1.82
N ALA A 25 16.42 -12.56 1.50
CA ALA A 25 16.89 -11.32 0.88
C ALA A 25 16.15 -11.03 -0.45
N SER A 26 15.88 -12.08 -1.24
CA SER A 26 15.12 -11.99 -2.49
C SER A 26 13.68 -11.51 -2.26
N GLN A 27 12.97 -12.10 -1.28
CA GLN A 27 11.61 -11.69 -0.92
C GLN A 27 11.56 -10.23 -0.43
N LYS A 28 12.54 -9.80 0.37
CA LYS A 28 12.63 -8.41 0.83
C LYS A 28 12.83 -7.45 -0.34
N ALA A 29 13.71 -7.80 -1.28
CA ALA A 29 13.96 -7.00 -2.48
C ALA A 29 12.70 -6.90 -3.36
N ALA A 30 12.02 -8.02 -3.61
CA ALA A 30 10.77 -8.04 -4.38
C ALA A 30 9.66 -7.20 -3.74
N ILE A 31 9.49 -7.27 -2.40
CA ILE A 31 8.52 -6.45 -1.68
C ILE A 31 8.88 -4.95 -1.78
N ALA A 32 10.16 -4.60 -1.67
CA ALA A 32 10.60 -3.22 -1.80
C ALA A 32 10.35 -2.67 -3.22
N GLU A 33 10.60 -3.47 -4.25
CA GLU A 33 10.32 -3.13 -5.63
C GLU A 33 8.81 -2.94 -5.87
N ALA A 34 7.97 -3.86 -5.40
CA ALA A 34 6.52 -3.76 -5.49
C ALA A 34 5.99 -2.47 -4.83
N ARG A 35 6.51 -2.14 -3.63
CA ARG A 35 6.18 -0.89 -2.94
C ARG A 35 6.58 0.34 -3.74
N SER A 36 7.80 0.37 -4.26
CA SER A 36 8.31 1.50 -5.04
C SER A 36 7.48 1.75 -6.31
N LYS A 37 7.11 0.67 -7.02
CA LYS A 37 6.23 0.76 -8.20
C LYS A 37 4.84 1.30 -7.85
N THR A 38 4.27 0.85 -6.74
CA THR A 38 2.97 1.33 -6.26
C THR A 38 3.03 2.79 -5.85
N GLU A 39 4.07 3.21 -5.13
CA GLU A 39 4.28 4.61 -4.75
C GLU A 39 4.38 5.52 -5.98
N ALA A 40 5.13 5.12 -7.01
CA ALA A 40 5.22 5.85 -8.26
C ALA A 40 3.85 6.03 -8.94
N LYS A 41 3.04 4.96 -9.03
CA LYS A 41 1.68 5.03 -9.58
C LYS A 41 0.77 5.99 -8.81
N ILE A 42 0.82 5.95 -7.48
CA ILE A 42 0.03 6.86 -6.63
C ILE A 42 0.49 8.31 -6.82
N ALA A 43 1.81 8.55 -6.92
CA ALA A 43 2.36 9.87 -7.15
C ALA A 43 1.93 10.45 -8.51
N GLU A 44 1.99 9.67 -9.58
CA GLU A 44 1.49 10.07 -10.91
C GLU A 44 0.01 10.44 -10.87
N ALA A 45 -0.83 9.59 -10.29
CA ALA A 45 -2.26 9.86 -10.15
C ALA A 45 -2.53 11.13 -9.33
N LYS A 46 -1.74 11.36 -8.28
CA LYS A 46 -1.85 12.57 -7.45
C LYS A 46 -1.46 13.83 -8.23
N ILE A 47 -0.38 13.78 -9.01
CA ILE A 47 0.02 14.91 -9.88
C ILE A 47 -1.11 15.28 -10.83
N MET A 48 -1.75 14.29 -11.46
CA MET A 48 -2.89 14.54 -12.35
C MET A 48 -4.08 15.19 -11.63
N LEU A 49 -4.38 14.77 -10.40
CA LEU A 49 -5.42 15.40 -9.57
C LEU A 49 -5.05 16.84 -9.20
N ASP A 50 -3.83 17.07 -8.76
CA ASP A 50 -3.33 18.40 -8.38
C ASP A 50 -3.37 19.36 -9.58
N GLU A 51 -3.03 18.90 -10.78
CA GLU A 51 -3.16 19.68 -12.01
C GLU A 51 -4.63 20.02 -12.33
N LYS A 52 -5.55 19.06 -12.19
CA LYS A 52 -6.99 19.31 -12.37
C LYS A 52 -7.48 20.32 -11.35
N MET A 53 -7.11 20.18 -10.08
CA MET A 53 -7.43 21.11 -8.99
C MET A 53 -6.98 22.54 -9.30
N LYS A 54 -5.74 22.70 -9.78
CA LYS A 54 -5.20 24.02 -10.18
C LYS A 54 -6.00 24.65 -11.31
N LYS A 55 -6.42 23.87 -12.32
CA LYS A 55 -7.18 24.36 -13.48
C LYS A 55 -8.59 24.86 -13.11
N ILE A 56 -9.22 24.23 -12.12
CA ILE A 56 -10.60 24.54 -11.70
C ILE A 56 -10.68 25.38 -10.43
N ALA A 57 -9.53 25.78 -9.86
CA ALA A 57 -9.48 26.64 -8.69
C ALA A 57 -10.25 27.95 -8.93
N GLY A 58 -11.12 28.32 -7.98
CA GLY A 58 -11.93 29.54 -8.06
C GLY A 58 -13.11 29.46 -9.04
N ARG A 59 -13.42 28.28 -9.59
CA ARG A 59 -14.51 28.08 -10.55
C ARG A 59 -15.59 27.15 -9.96
N PRO A 60 -16.58 27.69 -9.22
CA PRO A 60 -17.58 26.90 -8.50
C PRO A 60 -18.43 26.02 -9.43
N GLU A 61 -18.58 26.38 -10.70
CA GLU A 61 -19.28 25.59 -11.71
C GLU A 61 -18.64 24.21 -11.97
N TYR A 62 -17.38 24.00 -11.58
CA TYR A 62 -16.69 22.70 -11.69
C TYR A 62 -16.60 21.95 -10.35
N ALA A 63 -17.29 22.39 -9.29
CA ALA A 63 -17.20 21.75 -7.98
C ALA A 63 -17.57 20.26 -8.02
N ALA A 64 -18.60 19.88 -8.78
CA ALA A 64 -19.00 18.48 -8.95
C ALA A 64 -17.90 17.64 -9.65
N ALA A 65 -17.32 18.17 -10.73
CA ALA A 65 -16.24 17.51 -11.46
C ALA A 65 -14.96 17.37 -10.60
N LEU A 66 -14.70 18.34 -9.71
CA LEU A 66 -13.60 18.24 -8.76
C LEU A 66 -13.83 17.12 -7.74
N GLU A 67 -15.02 17.03 -7.17
CA GLU A 67 -15.35 15.97 -6.21
C GLU A 67 -15.30 14.58 -6.85
N GLU A 68 -15.79 14.44 -8.08
CA GLU A 68 -15.66 13.20 -8.85
C GLU A 68 -14.19 12.84 -9.08
N ALA A 69 -13.34 13.80 -9.47
CA ALA A 69 -11.92 13.55 -9.66
C ALA A 69 -11.21 13.10 -8.37
N LYS A 70 -11.57 13.68 -7.22
CA LYS A 70 -11.05 13.26 -5.91
C LYS A 70 -11.51 11.86 -5.55
N GLU A 71 -12.78 11.52 -5.81
CA GLU A 71 -13.33 10.20 -5.54
C GLU A 71 -12.66 9.13 -6.40
N ASN A 72 -12.50 9.39 -7.71
CA ASN A 72 -11.78 8.49 -8.61
C ASN A 72 -10.34 8.27 -8.14
N PHE A 73 -9.65 9.31 -7.68
CA PHE A 73 -8.31 9.17 -7.10
C PHE A 73 -8.31 8.30 -5.83
N ARG A 74 -9.29 8.49 -4.92
CA ARG A 74 -9.42 7.66 -3.71
C ARG A 74 -9.63 6.19 -4.06
N GLN A 75 -10.55 5.90 -4.97
CA GLN A 75 -10.84 4.52 -5.40
C GLN A 75 -9.63 3.87 -6.06
N GLU A 76 -8.94 4.58 -6.96
CA GLU A 76 -7.74 4.07 -7.61
C GLU A 76 -6.61 3.83 -6.61
N LYS A 77 -6.40 4.75 -5.66
CA LYS A 77 -5.42 4.59 -4.59
C LYS A 77 -5.69 3.32 -3.78
N THR A 78 -6.93 3.14 -3.32
CA THR A 78 -7.34 1.94 -2.58
C THR A 78 -7.10 0.67 -3.40
N ARG A 79 -7.51 0.66 -4.67
CA ARG A 79 -7.33 -0.49 -5.57
C ARG A 79 -5.86 -0.88 -5.74
N VAL A 80 -4.98 0.10 -5.90
CA VAL A 80 -3.54 -0.13 -6.05
C VAL A 80 -2.91 -0.60 -4.74
N GLU A 81 -3.32 -0.05 -3.60
CA GLU A 81 -2.86 -0.47 -2.27
C GLU A 81 -3.29 -1.92 -1.96
N GLU A 82 -4.55 -2.29 -2.23
CA GLU A 82 -5.02 -3.67 -2.09
C GLU A 82 -4.28 -4.64 -3.02
N ALA A 83 -3.98 -4.21 -4.25
CA ALA A 83 -3.20 -5.03 -5.19
C ALA A 83 -1.77 -5.26 -4.66
N LEU A 84 -1.14 -4.23 -4.09
CA LEU A 84 0.16 -4.33 -3.43
C LEU A 84 0.13 -5.32 -2.26
N GLU A 85 -0.90 -5.26 -1.42
CA GLU A 85 -1.03 -6.20 -0.29
C GLU A 85 -1.11 -7.65 -0.78
N ARG A 86 -1.90 -7.93 -1.81
CA ARG A 86 -2.00 -9.26 -2.43
C ARG A 86 -0.67 -9.71 -3.02
N GLU A 87 0.07 -8.81 -3.68
CA GLU A 87 1.39 -9.11 -4.24
C GLU A 87 2.41 -9.41 -3.14
N ILE A 88 2.42 -8.62 -2.06
CA ILE A 88 3.28 -8.88 -0.90
C ILE A 88 2.95 -10.23 -0.27
N GLU A 89 1.67 -10.57 -0.12
CA GLU A 89 1.27 -11.89 0.37
C GLU A 89 1.75 -13.02 -0.56
N ALA A 90 1.63 -12.84 -1.88
CA ALA A 90 2.10 -13.83 -2.85
C ALA A 90 3.62 -14.03 -2.72
N ILE A 91 4.40 -12.95 -2.61
CA ILE A 91 5.87 -13.02 -2.40
C ILE A 91 6.22 -13.74 -1.10
N ARG A 92 5.46 -13.50 -0.02
CA ARG A 92 5.68 -14.16 1.28
C ARG A 92 5.39 -15.67 1.25
N ARG A 93 4.54 -16.12 0.33
CA ARG A 93 4.17 -17.54 0.17
C ARG A 93 5.12 -18.32 -0.74
N GLN A 94 5.99 -17.64 -1.49
CA GLN A 94 7.10 -18.24 -2.23
C GLN A 94 8.18 -18.77 -1.27
#